data_AF-A0A0D0B9A3-F1
#
_entry.id   AF-A0A0D0B9A3-F1
#
_cell.length_a   1.000
_cell.length_b   1.000
_cell.length_c   1.000
_cell.angle_alpha   90.00
_cell.angle_beta   90.00
_cell.angle_gamma   90.00
#
_symmetry.space_group_name_H-M   'P 1'
#
loop_
_entity.id
_entity.type
_entity.pdbx_description
1 polymer ?
#
loop_
_entity_poly.entity_id
_entity_poly.type
_entity_poly.pdbx_seq_one_letter_code
_entity_poly.pdbx_strand_id
1 'polypeptide(L)'
;MSDALSQIFQLMNSPPPPTALKKISLSDCSIKSDASPGGDFPQFVQYITFLVKHPQYGEVASLKAFRVDMTGIHNDHTSERLFHWIFDEFSQETADISVAMFDRNGYVKDAFIKPGFRSGLGCWGQEMNEGELIYLKEVYVYPGFQGQGVGSRLLGELLSGSLVGLKSLVYCFPAPLRSGSTREFYELQSKIVQFYLKHGFRRVGHTQYFAFAPNLSHPSRDIPADADAQSVREIFPVDDTPLPLLEYAEHFPLHGAIRFLSEDKIAAFIDIYQTVDLSYLRS
;
A
#
# COMPACT_ATOMS: atom_id res chain seq x y z
N MET A 1 -6.25 24.17 16.92
CA MET A 1 -5.89 23.48 15.67
C MET A 1 -4.51 23.86 15.09
N SER A 2 -3.75 24.83 15.63
CA SER A 2 -2.45 25.24 15.04
C SER A 2 -1.19 24.57 15.63
N ASP A 3 -1.32 23.69 16.62
CA ASP A 3 -0.15 23.20 17.38
C ASP A 3 0.49 21.93 16.78
N ALA A 4 -0.31 21.03 16.18
CA ALA A 4 0.20 19.81 15.54
C ALA A 4 1.02 20.10 14.27
N LEU A 5 0.59 21.08 13.47
CA LEU A 5 1.31 21.51 12.28
C LEU A 5 2.60 22.27 12.63
N SER A 6 2.64 22.95 13.77
CA SER A 6 3.84 23.65 14.26
C SER A 6 4.93 22.67 14.71
N GLN A 7 4.57 21.51 15.26
CA GLN A 7 5.52 20.44 15.58
C GLN A 7 6.08 19.74 14.33
N ILE A 8 5.27 19.62 13.27
CA ILE A 8 5.71 19.08 11.96
C ILE A 8 6.70 20.04 11.28
N PHE A 9 6.48 21.36 11.35
CA PHE A 9 7.43 22.35 10.81
C PHE A 9 8.75 22.41 11.59
N GLN A 10 8.77 22.12 12.89
CA GLN A 10 10.02 22.05 13.65
C GLN A 10 10.89 20.83 13.28
N LEU A 11 10.30 19.70 12.90
CA LEU A 11 11.04 18.53 12.40
C LEU A 11 11.75 18.80 11.05
N MET A 12 11.23 19.73 10.26
CA MET A 12 11.77 20.09 8.94
C MET A 12 13.00 21.02 9.00
N ASN A 13 13.31 21.62 10.15
CA ASN A 13 14.48 22.50 10.36
C ASN A 13 15.66 21.78 11.04
N SER A 14 15.67 20.45 11.01
CA SER A 14 16.78 19.65 11.55
C SER A 14 18.08 19.93 10.75
N PRO A 15 19.24 20.08 11.41
CA PRO A 15 20.51 20.35 10.73
C PRO A 15 20.83 19.24 9.70
N PRO A 16 21.52 19.58 8.59
CA PRO A 16 21.86 18.61 7.56
C PRO A 16 22.72 17.47 8.15
N PRO A 17 22.44 16.21 7.80
CA PRO A 17 23.16 15.08 8.36
C PRO A 17 24.63 15.08 7.90
N PRO A 18 25.58 14.63 8.74
CA PRO A 18 27.00 14.69 8.43
C PRO A 18 27.38 13.84 7.20
N THR A 19 28.25 14.39 6.37
CA THR A 19 28.57 13.96 4.98
C THR A 19 29.44 12.69 4.87
N ALA A 20 29.81 12.05 5.99
CA ALA A 20 30.50 10.76 5.99
C ALA A 20 30.09 9.98 7.25
N LEU A 21 29.11 9.09 7.11
CA LEU A 21 28.49 8.44 8.27
C LEU A 21 29.19 7.13 8.63
N LYS A 22 29.62 7.06 9.89
CA LYS A 22 30.13 5.84 10.52
C LYS A 22 29.04 4.77 10.51
N LYS A 23 29.45 3.54 10.23
CA LYS A 23 28.64 2.35 10.45
C LYS A 23 28.16 2.34 11.90
N ILE A 24 26.85 2.29 12.12
CA ILE A 24 26.25 2.19 13.45
C ILE A 24 26.04 0.72 13.81
N SER A 25 26.13 0.39 15.09
CA SER A 25 25.66 -0.91 15.57
C SER A 25 24.16 -0.83 15.86
N LEU A 26 23.40 -1.78 15.35
CA LEU A 26 21.96 -1.84 15.66
C LEU A 26 21.74 -2.04 17.16
N SER A 27 22.59 -2.78 17.87
CA SER A 27 22.48 -2.96 19.33
C SER A 27 22.37 -1.65 20.11
N ASP A 28 22.98 -0.59 19.58
CA ASP A 28 23.08 0.70 20.26
C ASP A 28 21.82 1.55 20.04
N CYS A 29 20.98 1.17 19.06
CA CYS A 29 19.72 1.83 18.81
C CYS A 29 18.62 1.34 19.74
N SER A 30 17.89 2.29 20.32
CA SER A 30 16.64 2.05 21.04
C SER A 30 15.45 2.32 20.13
N ILE A 31 14.40 1.50 20.24
CA ILE A 31 13.14 1.71 19.54
C ILE A 31 12.09 2.08 20.57
N LYS A 32 11.33 3.13 20.30
CA LYS A 32 10.17 3.53 21.09
C LYS A 32 8.94 3.50 20.19
N SER A 33 7.89 2.82 20.63
CA SER A 33 6.57 2.90 20.04
C SER A 33 5.69 3.85 20.84
N ASP A 34 4.87 4.62 20.15
CA ASP A 34 3.80 5.42 20.71
C ASP A 34 2.51 5.13 19.94
N ALA A 35 1.38 5.20 20.63
CA ALA A 35 0.08 4.96 20.04
C ALA A 35 -0.94 5.97 20.59
N SER A 36 -1.58 6.72 19.70
CA SER A 36 -2.50 7.80 20.07
C SER A 36 -3.86 7.63 19.38
N PRO A 37 -4.96 8.11 19.99
CA PRO A 37 -6.29 8.02 19.37
C PRO A 37 -6.33 8.73 18.00
N GLY A 38 -7.08 8.15 17.06
CA GLY A 38 -7.17 8.62 15.69
C GLY A 38 -8.19 9.73 15.52
N GLY A 39 -7.73 10.99 15.48
CA GLY A 39 -8.48 12.15 14.98
C GLY A 39 -9.97 12.17 15.36
N ASP A 40 -10.83 12.25 14.34
CA ASP A 40 -12.29 12.33 14.49
C ASP A 40 -12.96 10.97 14.75
N PHE A 41 -12.21 9.87 14.65
CA PHE A 41 -12.69 8.50 14.84
C PHE A 41 -11.88 7.72 15.90
N PRO A 42 -11.69 8.27 17.12
CA PRO A 42 -10.79 7.69 18.12
C PRO A 42 -11.22 6.31 18.63
N GLN A 43 -12.49 5.92 18.42
CA GLN A 43 -13.02 4.61 18.75
C GLN A 43 -12.66 3.53 17.73
N PHE A 44 -12.41 3.91 16.48
CA PHE A 44 -12.08 2.96 15.41
C PHE A 44 -10.61 3.04 15.00
N VAL A 45 -9.96 4.17 15.23
CA VAL A 45 -8.63 4.44 14.70
C VAL A 45 -7.64 4.77 15.80
N GLN A 46 -6.44 4.25 15.63
CA GLN A 46 -5.27 4.60 16.42
C GLN A 46 -4.08 4.90 15.51
N TYR A 47 -3.40 6.02 15.74
CA TYR A 47 -2.12 6.31 15.10
C TYR A 47 -1.00 5.61 15.85
N ILE A 48 -0.08 5.00 15.11
CA ILE A 48 1.06 4.27 15.65
C ILE A 48 2.33 4.90 15.08
N THR A 49 3.26 5.25 15.96
CA THR A 49 4.57 5.78 15.57
C THR A 49 5.66 4.98 16.25
N PHE A 50 6.65 4.55 15.48
CA PHE A 50 7.90 4.01 16.00
C PHE A 50 9.03 4.97 15.67
N LEU A 51 9.88 5.24 16.66
CA LEU A 51 11.08 6.06 16.52
C LEU A 51 12.31 5.26 16.93
N VAL A 52 13.32 5.23 16.06
CA VAL A 52 14.61 4.63 16.34
C VAL A 52 15.59 5.73 16.70
N LYS A 53 16.18 5.65 17.91
CA LYS A 53 17.17 6.61 18.41
C LYS A 53 18.51 5.95 18.67
N HIS A 54 19.57 6.55 18.15
CA HIS A 54 20.96 6.24 18.44
C HIS A 54 21.52 7.25 19.47
N PRO A 55 22.27 6.82 20.51
CA PRO A 55 22.76 7.69 21.57
C PRO A 55 23.56 8.91 21.08
N GLN A 56 24.37 8.72 20.04
CA GLN A 56 25.21 9.78 19.48
C GLN A 56 24.51 10.63 18.42
N TYR A 57 23.57 10.05 17.66
CA TYR A 57 23.06 10.68 16.43
C TYR A 57 21.60 11.15 16.55
N GLY A 58 20.94 10.87 17.67
CA GLY A 58 19.53 11.17 17.84
C GLY A 58 18.66 10.22 17.03
N GLU A 59 17.63 10.74 16.37
CA GLU A 59 16.72 9.94 15.54
C GLU A 59 17.40 9.48 14.25
N VAL A 60 17.31 8.18 13.96
CA VAL A 60 17.93 7.57 12.76
C VAL A 60 16.91 6.94 11.82
N ALA A 61 15.71 6.66 12.30
CA ALA A 61 14.58 6.20 11.49
C ALA A 61 13.26 6.40 12.22
N SER A 62 12.18 6.47 11.46
CA SER A 62 10.80 6.50 11.95
C SER A 62 9.89 5.65 11.08
N LEU A 63 8.84 5.12 11.69
CA LEU A 63 7.76 4.39 11.02
C LEU A 63 6.45 4.94 11.53
N LYS A 64 5.52 5.23 10.61
CA LYS A 64 4.16 5.65 10.93
C LYS A 64 3.17 4.70 10.32
N ALA A 65 2.20 4.31 11.11
CA ALA A 65 1.07 3.50 10.70
C ALA A 65 -0.21 4.01 11.35
N PHE A 66 -1.34 3.55 10.86
CA PHE A 66 -2.59 3.66 11.60
C PHE A 66 -3.28 2.30 11.63
N ARG A 67 -3.97 2.04 12.73
CA ARG A 67 -4.70 0.83 12.99
C ARG A 67 -6.18 1.15 13.00
N VAL A 68 -6.96 0.36 12.27
CA VAL A 68 -8.40 0.51 12.11
C VAL A 68 -9.08 -0.77 12.60
N ASP A 69 -10.03 -0.64 13.53
CA ASP A 69 -10.88 -1.73 13.98
C ASP A 69 -11.98 -2.01 12.96
N MET A 70 -11.73 -2.98 12.07
CA MET A 70 -12.68 -3.38 11.03
C MET A 70 -13.94 -4.00 11.64
N THR A 71 -13.77 -4.77 12.72
CA THR A 71 -14.87 -5.46 13.39
C THR A 71 -15.82 -4.43 14.02
N GLY A 72 -15.26 -3.41 14.68
CA GLY A 72 -16.01 -2.28 15.21
C GLY A 72 -16.79 -1.54 14.12
N ILE A 73 -16.16 -1.25 12.98
CA ILE A 73 -16.81 -0.58 11.85
C ILE A 73 -17.96 -1.40 11.28
N HIS A 74 -17.79 -2.71 11.08
CA HIS A 74 -18.85 -3.56 10.52
C HIS A 74 -20.04 -3.73 11.46
N ASN A 75 -19.80 -3.68 12.77
CA ASN A 75 -20.85 -3.70 13.80
C ASN A 75 -21.52 -2.33 13.99
N ASP A 76 -20.92 -1.26 13.47
CA ASP A 76 -21.52 0.07 13.47
C ASP A 76 -22.49 0.21 12.29
N HIS A 77 -23.77 0.03 12.59
CA HIS A 77 -24.85 0.18 11.61
C HIS A 77 -25.32 1.64 11.42
N THR A 78 -24.65 2.62 12.03
CA THR A 78 -25.13 4.01 12.07
C THR A 78 -24.75 4.82 10.84
N SER A 79 -23.72 4.41 10.09
CA SER A 79 -23.27 5.13 8.90
C SER A 79 -22.90 4.18 7.77
N GLU A 80 -23.75 4.15 6.75
CA GLU A 80 -23.35 3.67 5.43
C GLU A 80 -22.14 4.49 4.98
N ARG A 81 -21.06 3.83 4.56
CA ARG A 81 -19.77 4.43 4.13
C ARG A 81 -18.84 4.95 5.23
N LEU A 82 -19.10 4.66 6.51
CA LEU A 82 -18.16 4.99 7.59
C LEU A 82 -16.72 4.54 7.27
N PHE A 83 -16.58 3.34 6.70
CA PHE A 83 -15.29 2.82 6.27
C PHE A 83 -14.54 3.76 5.31
N HIS A 84 -15.16 4.17 4.20
CA HIS A 84 -14.48 5.07 3.26
C HIS A 84 -14.22 6.44 3.84
N TRP A 85 -15.14 6.98 4.64
CA TRP A 85 -14.94 8.27 5.28
C TRP A 85 -13.72 8.26 6.22
N ILE A 86 -13.59 7.21 7.04
CA ILE A 86 -12.41 7.01 7.88
C ILE A 86 -11.12 7.08 7.04
N PHE A 87 -11.07 6.37 5.90
CA PHE A 87 -9.87 6.33 5.05
C PHE A 87 -9.62 7.62 4.24
N ASP A 88 -10.67 8.34 3.86
CA ASP A 88 -10.59 9.62 3.13
C ASP A 88 -9.97 10.73 3.99
N GLU A 89 -10.22 10.73 5.31
CA GLU A 89 -9.66 11.73 6.22
C GLU A 89 -8.14 11.60 6.44
N PHE A 90 -7.53 10.42 6.19
CA PHE A 90 -6.10 10.20 6.51
C PHE A 90 -5.12 10.63 5.41
N SER A 91 -5.42 10.29 4.16
CA SER A 91 -4.71 10.71 2.96
C SER A 91 -5.39 10.19 1.69
N GLN A 92 -5.06 10.79 0.55
CA GLN A 92 -5.48 10.26 -0.76
C GLN A 92 -5.06 8.80 -0.96
N GLU A 93 -3.86 8.44 -0.51
CA GLU A 93 -3.35 7.07 -0.63
C GLU A 93 -4.24 6.05 0.12
N THR A 94 -4.74 6.43 1.30
CA THR A 94 -5.59 5.57 2.12
C THR A 94 -7.01 5.50 1.56
N ALA A 95 -7.51 6.62 1.02
CA ALA A 95 -8.73 6.63 0.23
C ALA A 95 -8.64 5.63 -0.94
N ASP A 96 -7.53 5.66 -1.69
CA ASP A 96 -7.33 4.85 -2.89
C ASP A 96 -7.32 3.35 -2.55
N ILE A 97 -6.62 2.91 -1.49
CA ILE A 97 -6.64 1.50 -1.06
C ILE A 97 -8.05 1.08 -0.62
N SER A 98 -8.76 1.94 0.11
CA SER A 98 -10.11 1.65 0.59
C SER A 98 -11.05 1.37 -0.58
N VAL A 99 -11.00 2.22 -1.60
CA VAL A 99 -11.83 2.09 -2.81
C VAL A 99 -11.31 0.98 -3.72
N ALA A 100 -10.00 0.72 -3.78
CA ALA A 100 -9.45 -0.32 -4.63
C ALA A 100 -9.91 -1.71 -4.17
N MET A 101 -9.78 -1.99 -2.88
CA MET A 101 -9.91 -3.35 -2.34
C MET A 101 -11.25 -3.64 -1.68
N PHE A 102 -11.92 -2.63 -1.12
CA PHE A 102 -13.14 -2.82 -0.34
C PHE A 102 -14.35 -2.17 -1.02
N ASP A 103 -15.54 -2.70 -0.73
CA ASP A 103 -16.81 -2.12 -1.12
C ASP A 103 -17.21 -0.96 -0.18
N ARG A 104 -18.37 -0.37 -0.46
CA ARG A 104 -18.91 0.77 0.30
C ARG A 104 -19.14 0.52 1.79
N ASN A 105 -19.16 -0.74 2.21
CA ASN A 105 -19.39 -1.17 3.58
C ASN A 105 -18.09 -1.64 4.26
N GLY A 106 -16.94 -1.53 3.58
CA GLY A 106 -15.66 -1.99 4.09
C GLY A 106 -15.47 -3.50 4.02
N TYR A 107 -16.23 -4.22 3.19
CA TYR A 107 -15.95 -5.63 2.89
C TYR A 107 -15.05 -5.74 1.68
N VAL A 108 -14.06 -6.65 1.71
CA VAL A 108 -13.22 -6.94 0.55
C VAL A 108 -14.10 -7.33 -0.64
N LYS A 109 -13.79 -6.78 -1.81
CA LYS A 109 -14.55 -7.07 -3.02
C LYS A 109 -14.39 -8.52 -3.43
N ASP A 110 -15.49 -9.08 -3.93
CA ASP A 110 -15.55 -10.44 -4.53
C ASP A 110 -14.45 -10.70 -5.56
N ALA A 111 -14.00 -9.68 -6.28
CA ALA A 111 -12.94 -9.79 -7.29
C ALA A 111 -11.58 -10.25 -6.72
N PHE A 112 -11.36 -10.13 -5.41
CA PHE A 112 -10.15 -10.59 -4.73
C PHE A 112 -10.35 -11.96 -4.06
N ILE A 113 -11.59 -12.33 -3.73
CA ILE A 113 -11.92 -13.61 -3.08
C ILE A 113 -12.17 -14.72 -4.11
N LYS A 114 -12.92 -14.41 -5.17
CA LYS A 114 -13.31 -15.40 -6.19
C LYS A 114 -12.16 -15.62 -7.16
N PRO A 115 -11.89 -16.87 -7.58
CA PRO A 115 -10.87 -17.15 -8.58
C PRO A 115 -11.10 -16.33 -9.85
N GLY A 116 -10.05 -15.63 -10.29
CA GLY A 116 -10.09 -14.85 -11.52
C GLY A 116 -8.80 -14.05 -11.70
N PHE A 117 -8.76 -13.19 -12.72
CA PHE A 117 -7.58 -12.35 -12.94
C PHE A 117 -7.27 -11.49 -11.70
N ARG A 118 -8.27 -10.79 -11.15
CA ARG A 118 -8.04 -9.83 -10.06
C ARG A 118 -7.57 -10.46 -8.73
N SER A 119 -7.82 -11.75 -8.48
CA SER A 119 -7.39 -12.44 -7.27
C SER A 119 -5.88 -12.71 -7.22
N GLY A 120 -5.15 -12.52 -8.33
CA GLY A 120 -3.72 -12.82 -8.40
C GLY A 120 -3.44 -14.27 -8.01
N LEU A 121 -2.58 -14.48 -7.00
CA LEU A 121 -2.28 -15.82 -6.47
C LEU A 121 -3.40 -16.42 -5.60
N GLY A 122 -4.47 -15.69 -5.30
CA GLY A 122 -5.62 -16.19 -4.53
C GLY A 122 -5.30 -16.54 -3.09
N CYS A 123 -4.24 -15.96 -2.52
CA CYS A 123 -3.82 -16.22 -1.14
C CYS A 123 -4.49 -15.30 -0.11
N TRP A 124 -5.32 -14.36 -0.56
CA TRP A 124 -6.09 -13.44 0.25
C TRP A 124 -7.58 -13.68 0.02
N GLY A 125 -8.39 -13.56 1.07
CA GLY A 125 -9.80 -13.90 1.06
C GLY A 125 -10.60 -13.12 2.10
N GLN A 126 -11.63 -13.78 2.64
CA GLN A 126 -12.58 -13.15 3.57
C GLN A 126 -11.95 -12.72 4.90
N GLU A 127 -10.78 -13.25 5.26
CA GLU A 127 -10.02 -12.83 6.44
C GLU A 127 -9.67 -11.34 6.41
N MET A 128 -9.66 -10.70 5.24
CA MET A 128 -9.50 -9.25 5.10
C MET A 128 -10.64 -8.42 5.71
N ASN A 129 -11.76 -9.06 6.03
CA ASN A 129 -12.91 -8.43 6.70
C ASN A 129 -12.84 -8.52 8.22
N GLU A 130 -11.88 -9.26 8.78
CA GLU A 130 -11.82 -9.55 10.21
C GLU A 130 -10.69 -8.78 10.90
N GLY A 131 -10.86 -8.58 12.21
CA GLY A 131 -9.79 -8.07 13.06
C GLY A 131 -9.46 -6.61 12.82
N GLU A 132 -8.16 -6.31 12.70
CA GLU A 132 -7.65 -4.95 12.57
C GLU A 132 -6.92 -4.79 11.23
N LEU A 133 -7.18 -3.67 10.57
CA LEU A 133 -6.41 -3.23 9.40
C LEU A 133 -5.33 -2.25 9.87
N ILE A 134 -4.07 -2.63 9.71
CA ILE A 134 -2.93 -1.77 10.05
C ILE A 134 -2.31 -1.28 8.75
N TYR A 135 -2.41 0.00 8.44
CA TYR A 135 -1.80 0.55 7.22
C TYR A 135 -0.46 1.23 7.54
N LEU A 136 0.61 0.70 6.97
CA LEU A 136 1.94 1.31 6.99
C LEU A 136 1.97 2.50 6.03
N LYS A 137 1.90 3.70 6.59
CA LYS A 137 1.91 4.95 5.83
C LYS A 137 3.32 5.35 5.43
N GLU A 138 4.26 5.29 6.38
CA GLU A 138 5.64 5.76 6.14
C GLU A 138 6.64 4.86 6.85
N VAL A 139 7.69 4.46 6.13
CA VAL A 139 8.92 3.93 6.72
C VAL A 139 10.07 4.78 6.21
N TYR A 140 10.67 5.57 7.10
CA TYR A 140 11.73 6.50 6.75
C TYR A 140 13.01 6.16 7.53
N VAL A 141 14.08 5.91 6.79
CA VAL A 141 15.43 5.80 7.35
C VAL A 141 16.23 6.97 6.82
N TYR A 142 16.80 7.76 7.74
CA TYR A 142 17.59 8.92 7.36
C TYR A 142 18.74 8.49 6.42
N PRO A 143 19.03 9.23 5.32
CA PRO A 143 19.87 8.76 4.22
C PRO A 143 21.18 8.11 4.64
N GLY A 144 21.84 8.65 5.65
CA GLY A 144 23.13 8.15 6.10
C GLY A 144 23.10 6.91 7.00
N PHE A 145 21.92 6.45 7.40
CA PHE A 145 21.71 5.19 8.13
C PHE A 145 21.04 4.12 7.25
N GLN A 146 20.78 4.41 5.97
CA GLN A 146 20.25 3.44 5.01
C GLN A 146 21.27 2.34 4.71
N GLY A 147 20.77 1.16 4.31
CA GLY A 147 21.62 0.00 4.00
C GLY A 147 22.25 -0.69 5.21
N GLN A 148 21.98 -0.24 6.44
CA GLN A 148 22.55 -0.80 7.67
C GLN A 148 21.57 -1.69 8.45
N GLY A 149 20.44 -2.08 7.85
CA GLY A 149 19.42 -2.93 8.48
C GLY A 149 18.47 -2.21 9.45
N VAL A 150 18.58 -0.88 9.59
CA VAL A 150 17.71 -0.09 10.49
C VAL A 150 16.23 -0.23 10.12
N GLY A 151 15.90 -0.11 8.82
CA GLY A 151 14.52 -0.25 8.34
C GLY A 151 13.94 -1.65 8.58
N SER A 152 14.75 -2.70 8.37
CA SER A 152 14.37 -4.09 8.66
C SER A 152 14.08 -4.32 10.14
N ARG A 153 14.92 -3.79 11.03
CA ARG A 153 14.70 -3.90 12.46
C ARG A 153 13.44 -3.15 12.89
N LEU A 154 13.22 -1.96 12.36
CA LEU A 154 12.05 -1.15 12.66
C LEU A 154 10.75 -1.82 12.20
N LEU A 155 10.72 -2.33 10.97
CA LEU A 155 9.58 -3.08 10.45
C LEU A 155 9.35 -4.36 11.26
N GLY A 156 10.43 -5.10 11.58
CA GLY A 156 10.35 -6.31 12.41
C GLY A 156 9.76 -6.07 13.80
N GLU A 157 10.08 -4.91 14.42
CA GLU A 157 9.51 -4.50 15.71
C GLU A 157 7.99 -4.31 15.63
N LEU A 158 7.48 -3.67 14.57
CA LEU A 158 6.04 -3.57 14.35
C LEU A 158 5.42 -4.96 14.18
N LEU A 159 5.94 -5.75 13.23
CA LEU A 159 5.33 -7.02 12.83
C LEU A 159 5.36 -8.09 13.92
N SER A 160 6.33 -8.03 14.82
CA SER A 160 6.47 -8.97 15.95
C SER A 160 5.91 -8.40 17.26
N GLY A 161 5.52 -7.12 17.27
CA GLY A 161 5.05 -6.42 18.45
C GLY A 161 3.60 -6.76 18.80
N SER A 162 3.19 -6.43 20.03
CA SER A 162 1.82 -6.66 20.52
C SER A 162 0.75 -5.81 19.83
N LEU A 163 1.15 -4.86 18.98
CA LEU A 163 0.25 -4.02 18.19
C LEU A 163 -0.36 -4.76 16.99
N VAL A 164 0.20 -5.91 16.62
CA VAL A 164 -0.25 -6.71 15.47
C VAL A 164 -0.79 -8.04 16.01
N GLY A 165 -2.11 -8.15 16.11
CA GLY A 165 -2.78 -9.38 16.54
C GLY A 165 -2.77 -10.47 15.46
N LEU A 166 -3.05 -11.72 15.85
CA LEU A 166 -3.06 -12.87 14.91
C LEU A 166 -4.08 -12.74 13.77
N LYS A 167 -5.17 -11.99 14.01
CA LYS A 167 -6.19 -11.68 12.99
C LYS A 167 -5.96 -10.35 12.28
N SER A 168 -4.98 -9.56 12.72
CA SER A 168 -4.69 -8.26 12.13
C SER A 168 -3.94 -8.47 10.81
N LEU A 169 -4.21 -7.62 9.83
CA LEU A 169 -3.47 -7.60 8.57
C LEU A 169 -2.76 -6.26 8.42
N VAL A 170 -1.49 -6.32 8.03
CA VAL A 170 -0.65 -5.12 7.84
C VAL A 170 -0.54 -4.83 6.36
N TYR A 171 -1.01 -3.66 5.92
CA TYR A 171 -1.05 -3.23 4.53
C TYR A 171 -0.01 -2.15 4.25
N CYS A 172 0.45 -2.07 3.00
CA CYS A 172 1.25 -0.93 2.54
C CYS A 172 1.11 -0.70 1.04
N PHE A 173 1.41 0.52 0.61
CA PHE A 173 1.76 0.81 -0.78
C PHE A 173 3.29 0.98 -0.86
N PRO A 174 4.04 0.04 -1.47
CA PRO A 174 5.50 0.08 -1.50
C PRO A 174 6.01 1.11 -2.53
N ALA A 175 5.80 2.39 -2.25
CA ALA A 175 6.25 3.51 -3.08
C ALA A 175 7.32 4.36 -2.38
N PRO A 176 8.23 4.99 -3.14
CA PRO A 176 9.13 6.01 -2.59
C PRO A 176 8.34 7.18 -2.00
N LEU A 177 8.72 7.63 -0.80
CA LEU A 177 8.12 8.84 -0.20
C LEU A 177 8.41 10.11 -1.00
N ARG A 178 9.54 10.13 -1.73
CA ARG A 178 9.99 11.24 -2.57
C ARG A 178 10.76 10.69 -3.76
N SER A 179 10.57 11.33 -4.92
CA SER A 179 11.32 11.09 -6.15
C SER A 179 11.39 12.38 -6.95
N GLY A 180 12.55 12.70 -7.53
CA GLY A 180 12.74 13.85 -8.41
C GLY A 180 12.32 13.60 -9.86
N SER A 181 12.12 12.34 -10.26
CA SER A 181 11.66 11.97 -11.60
C SER A 181 10.90 10.64 -11.60
N THR A 182 10.13 10.41 -12.67
CA THR A 182 9.45 9.13 -12.93
C THR A 182 10.42 7.95 -12.99
N ARG A 183 11.58 8.13 -13.62
CA ARG A 183 12.61 7.08 -13.70
C ARG A 183 13.16 6.72 -12.32
N GLU A 184 13.53 7.73 -11.53
CA GLU A 184 14.01 7.54 -10.16
C GLU A 184 12.94 6.86 -9.29
N PHE A 185 11.67 7.24 -9.48
CA PHE A 185 10.55 6.59 -8.79
C PHE A 185 10.55 5.07 -9.02
N TYR A 186 10.61 4.60 -10.27
CA TYR A 186 10.59 3.17 -10.56
C TYR A 186 11.86 2.44 -10.09
N GLU A 187 13.03 3.08 -10.22
CA GLU A 187 14.29 2.50 -9.72
C GLU A 187 14.25 2.30 -8.20
N LEU A 188 13.72 3.28 -7.45
CA LEU A 188 13.54 3.17 -6.00
C LEU A 188 12.40 2.21 -5.63
N GLN A 189 11.29 2.24 -6.35
CA GLN A 189 10.13 1.39 -6.12
C GLN A 189 10.52 -0.09 -6.19
N SER A 190 11.34 -0.49 -7.17
CA SER A 190 11.81 -1.88 -7.28
C SER A 190 12.53 -2.36 -6.01
N LYS A 191 13.38 -1.51 -5.40
CA LYS A 191 14.12 -1.81 -4.17
C LYS A 191 13.18 -1.88 -2.96
N ILE A 192 12.18 -1.00 -2.91
CA ILE A 192 11.18 -0.96 -1.83
C ILE A 192 10.27 -2.19 -1.91
N VAL A 193 9.83 -2.58 -3.10
CA VAL A 193 9.07 -3.83 -3.33
C VAL A 193 9.87 -5.03 -2.83
N GLN A 194 11.13 -5.16 -3.23
CA GLN A 194 12.00 -6.25 -2.77
C GLN A 194 12.23 -6.23 -1.25
N PHE A 195 12.30 -5.04 -0.65
CA PHE A 195 12.34 -4.89 0.80
C PHE A 195 11.08 -5.50 1.44
N TYR A 196 9.86 -5.11 1.04
CA TYR A 196 8.64 -5.65 1.64
C TYR A 196 8.45 -7.15 1.38
N LEU A 197 8.73 -7.62 0.16
CA LEU A 197 8.70 -9.05 -0.19
C LEU A 197 9.59 -9.89 0.73
N LYS A 198 10.82 -9.42 0.99
CA LYS A 198 11.76 -10.09 1.89
C LYS A 198 11.27 -10.15 3.34
N HIS A 199 10.42 -9.23 3.77
CA HIS A 199 9.80 -9.23 5.11
C HIS A 199 8.46 -9.98 5.14
N GLY A 200 8.14 -10.73 4.09
CA GLY A 200 6.97 -11.63 4.06
C GLY A 200 5.66 -10.95 3.69
N PHE A 201 5.70 -9.72 3.17
CA PHE A 201 4.52 -9.12 2.54
C PHE A 201 4.29 -9.75 1.17
N ARG A 202 3.04 -9.96 0.80
CA ARG A 202 2.64 -10.41 -0.54
C ARG A 202 1.61 -9.46 -1.13
N ARG A 203 1.59 -9.35 -2.44
CA ARG A 203 0.67 -8.49 -3.16
C ARG A 203 -0.78 -8.96 -2.97
N VAL A 204 -1.71 -8.01 -2.80
CA VAL A 204 -3.15 -8.31 -2.77
C VAL A 204 -3.66 -8.36 -4.20
N GLY A 205 -3.89 -9.57 -4.71
CA GLY A 205 -4.28 -9.78 -6.10
C GLY A 205 -3.22 -9.26 -7.08
N HIS A 206 -3.67 -8.58 -8.13
CA HIS A 206 -2.78 -7.82 -9.05
C HIS A 206 -2.74 -6.32 -8.72
N THR A 207 -3.10 -5.91 -7.51
CA THR A 207 -3.07 -4.48 -7.12
C THR A 207 -1.64 -3.99 -6.89
N GLN A 208 -1.48 -2.69 -6.64
CA GLN A 208 -0.21 -2.12 -6.20
C GLN A 208 0.04 -2.30 -4.69
N TYR A 209 -0.94 -2.79 -3.93
CA TYR A 209 -0.88 -2.89 -2.48
C TYR A 209 -0.39 -4.26 -2.02
N PHE A 210 0.29 -4.25 -0.90
CA PHE A 210 0.86 -5.43 -0.25
C PHE A 210 0.19 -5.61 1.09
N ALA A 211 0.08 -6.86 1.53
CA ALA A 211 -0.38 -7.23 2.85
C ALA A 211 0.56 -8.23 3.50
N PHE A 212 0.59 -8.22 4.84
CA PHE A 212 1.29 -9.17 5.68
C PHE A 212 0.30 -9.77 6.67
N ALA A 213 0.29 -11.10 6.74
CA ALA A 213 -0.46 -11.87 7.73
C ALA A 213 0.50 -12.36 8.82
N PRO A 214 0.26 -12.04 10.11
CA PRO A 214 1.03 -12.55 11.24
C PRO A 214 0.86 -14.05 11.46
N ASN A 215 -0.30 -14.58 11.07
CA ASN A 215 -0.58 -16.01 11.13
C ASN A 215 0.38 -16.78 10.21
N LEU A 216 1.23 -17.62 10.81
CA LEU A 216 2.23 -18.40 10.09
C LEU A 216 1.63 -19.46 9.15
N SER A 217 0.39 -19.89 9.41
CA SER A 217 -0.34 -20.84 8.56
C SER A 217 -1.12 -20.16 7.43
N HIS A 218 -1.01 -18.84 7.29
CA HIS A 218 -1.70 -18.11 6.23
C HIS A 218 -1.08 -18.44 4.86
N PRO A 219 -1.87 -18.69 3.79
CA PRO A 219 -1.34 -19.11 2.49
C PRO A 219 -0.27 -18.19 1.89
N SER A 220 -0.34 -16.89 2.17
CA SER A 220 0.68 -15.93 1.73
C SER A 220 2.09 -16.20 2.29
N ARG A 221 2.20 -16.96 3.39
CA ARG A 221 3.47 -17.34 4.02
C ARG A 221 4.23 -18.40 3.23
N ASP A 222 3.53 -19.20 2.43
CA ASP A 222 4.11 -20.26 1.62
C ASP A 222 4.61 -19.77 0.25
N ILE A 223 4.30 -18.53 -0.12
CA ILE A 223 4.69 -17.93 -1.40
C ILE A 223 6.12 -17.38 -1.27
N PRO A 224 7.11 -17.83 -2.06
CA PRO A 224 8.43 -17.21 -2.11
C PRO A 224 8.39 -15.76 -2.63
N ALA A 225 9.36 -14.93 -2.22
CA ALA A 225 9.41 -13.52 -2.61
C ALA A 225 9.52 -13.31 -4.14
N ASP A 226 10.23 -14.20 -4.83
CA ASP A 226 10.43 -14.20 -6.28
C ASP A 226 9.27 -14.81 -7.08
N ALA A 227 8.31 -15.44 -6.39
CA ALA A 227 7.11 -16.04 -6.97
C ALA A 227 5.83 -15.25 -6.65
N ASP A 228 5.94 -14.05 -6.07
CA ASP A 228 4.78 -13.21 -5.74
C ASP A 228 4.06 -12.71 -7.01
N ALA A 229 2.79 -12.32 -6.85
CA ALA A 229 2.00 -11.81 -7.97
C ALA A 229 2.62 -10.52 -8.54
N GLN A 230 2.57 -10.38 -9.85
CA GLN A 230 2.85 -9.11 -10.53
C GLN A 230 1.65 -8.17 -10.38
N SER A 231 1.88 -6.87 -10.38
CA SER A 231 0.82 -5.86 -10.49
C SER A 231 0.26 -5.79 -11.91
N VAL A 232 -0.96 -5.24 -12.07
CA VAL A 232 -1.53 -4.97 -13.40
C VAL A 232 -0.58 -4.15 -14.27
N ARG A 233 0.14 -3.19 -13.69
CA ARG A 233 1.10 -2.35 -14.42
C ARG A 233 2.35 -3.12 -14.86
N GLU A 234 2.78 -4.13 -14.12
CA GLU A 234 3.90 -5.00 -14.50
C GLU A 234 3.48 -6.00 -15.58
N ILE A 235 2.24 -6.50 -15.53
CA ILE A 235 1.67 -7.43 -16.53
C ILE A 235 1.39 -6.68 -17.85
N PHE A 236 0.80 -5.50 -17.74
CA PHE A 236 0.46 -4.62 -18.85
C PHE A 236 1.22 -3.31 -18.69
N PRO A 237 2.52 -3.29 -19.06
CA PRO A 237 3.31 -2.08 -18.99
C PRO A 237 2.67 -1.00 -19.86
N VAL A 238 2.16 0.04 -19.21
CA VAL A 238 1.69 1.24 -19.90
C VAL A 238 2.93 1.99 -20.36
N ASP A 239 3.11 2.09 -21.67
CA ASP A 239 4.03 3.06 -22.22
C ASP A 239 3.47 4.46 -21.92
N ASP A 240 4.12 5.19 -21.03
CA ASP A 240 3.75 6.56 -20.69
C ASP A 240 4.02 7.52 -21.87
N THR A 241 4.60 7.03 -22.98
CA THR A 241 4.67 7.76 -24.25
C THR A 241 3.25 7.97 -24.77
N PRO A 242 2.78 9.23 -24.91
CA PRO A 242 1.47 9.49 -25.48
C PRO A 242 1.46 8.94 -26.91
N LEU A 243 0.71 7.85 -27.14
CA LEU A 243 0.43 7.42 -28.50
C LEU A 243 -0.35 8.55 -29.19
N PRO A 244 -0.02 8.86 -30.46
CA PRO A 244 -0.90 9.66 -31.31
C PRO A 244 -2.34 9.14 -31.19
N LEU A 245 -3.32 10.05 -31.09
CA LEU A 245 -4.73 9.70 -30.83
C LEU A 245 -5.29 8.62 -31.77
N LEU A 246 -4.82 8.59 -33.04
CA LEU A 246 -5.19 7.56 -34.01
C LEU A 246 -4.62 6.18 -33.63
N GLU A 247 -3.32 6.11 -33.34
CA GLU A 247 -2.64 4.87 -32.97
C GLU A 247 -3.21 4.28 -31.67
N TYR A 248 -3.61 5.15 -30.72
CA TYR A 248 -4.26 4.71 -29.49
C TYR A 248 -5.60 4.00 -29.74
N ALA A 249 -6.41 4.51 -30.67
CA ALA A 249 -7.68 3.89 -31.04
C ALA A 249 -7.50 2.59 -31.82
N GLU A 250 -6.41 2.43 -32.57
CA GLU A 250 -6.08 1.18 -33.27
C GLU A 250 -5.60 0.09 -32.31
N HIS A 251 -4.74 0.44 -31.33
CA HIS A 251 -4.19 -0.52 -30.37
C HIS A 251 -5.16 -0.86 -29.24
N PHE A 252 -6.01 0.09 -28.86
CA PHE A 252 -6.98 -0.07 -27.77
C PHE A 252 -8.38 0.31 -28.26
N PRO A 253 -8.97 -0.46 -29.19
CA PRO A 253 -10.22 -0.12 -29.85
C PRO A 253 -11.37 0.15 -28.88
N LEU A 254 -11.44 -0.58 -27.76
CA LEU A 254 -12.43 -0.30 -26.71
C LEU A 254 -12.19 1.04 -25.99
N HIS A 255 -10.94 1.39 -25.68
CA HIS A 255 -10.63 2.67 -25.02
C HIS A 255 -10.82 3.85 -25.98
N GLY A 256 -10.47 3.67 -27.26
CA GLY A 256 -10.80 4.61 -28.33
C GLY A 256 -12.31 4.80 -28.44
N ALA A 257 -13.08 3.71 -28.46
CA ALA A 257 -14.54 3.76 -28.50
C ALA A 257 -15.12 4.53 -27.31
N ILE A 258 -14.67 4.25 -26.08
CA ILE A 258 -15.10 4.97 -24.88
C ILE A 258 -14.81 6.48 -24.98
N ARG A 259 -13.67 6.85 -25.59
CA ARG A 259 -13.24 8.24 -25.70
C ARG A 259 -13.97 9.01 -26.81
N PHE A 260 -14.35 8.35 -27.90
CA PHE A 260 -14.81 9.02 -29.13
C PHE A 260 -16.26 8.71 -29.53
N LEU A 261 -16.87 7.68 -28.96
CA LEU A 261 -18.27 7.35 -29.21
C LEU A 261 -19.16 7.96 -28.13
N SER A 262 -20.40 8.27 -28.51
CA SER A 262 -21.44 8.60 -27.55
C SER A 262 -21.84 7.37 -26.74
N GLU A 263 -22.37 7.57 -25.54
CA GLU A 263 -22.69 6.49 -24.59
C GLU A 263 -23.61 5.40 -25.18
N ASP A 264 -24.58 5.79 -26.01
CA ASP A 264 -25.48 4.90 -26.75
C ASP A 264 -24.75 4.00 -27.77
N LYS A 265 -23.62 4.45 -28.30
CA LYS A 265 -22.80 3.72 -29.26
C LYS A 265 -21.73 2.84 -28.59
N ILE A 266 -21.33 3.15 -27.36
CA ILE A 266 -20.36 2.35 -26.60
C ILE A 266 -20.94 0.97 -26.30
N ALA A 267 -22.22 0.88 -25.89
CA ALA A 267 -22.86 -0.39 -25.60
C ALA A 267 -22.87 -1.31 -26.83
N ALA A 268 -23.31 -0.80 -27.98
CA ALA A 268 -23.29 -1.54 -29.25
C ALA A 268 -21.86 -1.94 -29.67
N PHE A 269 -20.88 -1.08 -29.42
CA PHE A 269 -19.47 -1.40 -29.69
C PHE A 269 -18.96 -2.53 -28.81
N ILE A 270 -19.29 -2.55 -27.51
CA ILE A 270 -18.92 -3.62 -26.58
C ILE A 270 -19.53 -4.95 -27.03
N ASP A 271 -20.82 -4.96 -27.40
CA ASP A 271 -21.49 -6.17 -27.87
C ASP A 271 -20.85 -6.73 -29.15
N ILE A 272 -20.51 -5.86 -30.10
CA ILE A 272 -19.78 -6.27 -31.32
C ILE A 272 -18.39 -6.81 -30.95
N TYR A 273 -17.65 -6.11 -30.09
CA TYR A 273 -16.29 -6.51 -29.72
C TYR A 273 -16.23 -7.83 -28.94
N GLN A 274 -17.25 -8.13 -28.13
CA GLN A 274 -17.37 -9.38 -27.38
C GLN A 274 -17.85 -10.56 -28.24
N THR A 275 -18.56 -10.29 -29.34
CA THR A 275 -19.05 -11.32 -30.27
C THR A 275 -18.04 -11.69 -31.36
N VAL A 276 -17.03 -10.84 -31.61
CA VAL A 276 -15.90 -11.16 -32.48
C VAL A 276 -14.97 -12.12 -31.75
N ASP A 277 -14.92 -13.37 -32.22
CA ASP A 277 -13.96 -14.37 -31.74
C ASP A 277 -12.52 -13.94 -32.06
N LEU A 278 -11.79 -13.48 -31.03
CA LEU A 278 -10.41 -13.00 -31.14
C LEU A 278 -9.39 -14.15 -31.34
N SER A 279 -9.84 -15.39 -31.56
CA SER A 279 -8.97 -16.52 -31.91
C SER A 279 -8.08 -16.24 -33.14
N TYR A 280 -8.47 -15.30 -34.01
CA TYR A 280 -7.70 -14.86 -35.17
C TYR A 280 -6.55 -13.87 -34.90
N LEU A 281 -6.48 -13.24 -33.72
CA LEU A 281 -5.41 -12.27 -33.40
C LEU A 281 -4.19 -12.90 -32.71
N ARG A 282 -4.14 -14.24 -32.60
CA ARG A 282 -3.03 -14.99 -31.99
C ARG A 282 -2.13 -15.73 -32.99
N SER A 283 -2.12 -15.32 -34.27
CA SER A 283 -1.20 -15.83 -35.30
C SER A 283 0.00 -14.91 -35.51
#